data_AF-A0A7J9ZVV1-F1
#
_entry.id   AF-A0A7J9ZVV1-F1
#
_cell.length_a   1.000
_cell.length_b   1.000
_cell.length_c   1.000
_cell.angle_alpha   90.00
_cell.angle_beta   90.00
_cell.angle_gamma   90.00
#
_symmetry.space_group_name_H-M   'P 1'
#
loop_
_entity.id
_entity.type
_entity.pdbx_description
1 polymer ?
#
loop_
_entity_poly.entity_id
_entity_poly.type
_entity_poly.pdbx_seq_one_letter_code
_entity_poly.pdbx_strand_id
1 'polypeptide(L)' 'MIIDPPEGAPPQPPPGDQPCAPPPRAIVGSAPGFRSATYTSADARIQFAVSITLSIDNKDPRIEGALRDLPKELHCPAG' A
#
# COMPACT_ATOMS: atom_id res chain seq x y z
N MET A 1 -18.32 -35.70 -10.64
CA MET A 1 -17.01 -36.05 -10.04
C MET A 1 -16.47 -34.78 -9.41
N ILE A 2 -16.41 -34.72 -8.09
CA ILE A 2 -15.68 -33.69 -7.37
C ILE A 2 -14.29 -34.29 -7.21
N ILE A 3 -13.28 -33.64 -7.80
CA ILE A 3 -11.88 -34.07 -7.67
C ILE A 3 -11.43 -33.53 -6.31
N ASP A 4 -11.25 -34.41 -5.33
CA ASP A 4 -10.66 -34.02 -4.06
C ASP A 4 -9.25 -33.46 -4.32
N PRO A 5 -8.90 -32.30 -3.73
CA PRO A 5 -7.57 -31.73 -3.91
C PRO A 5 -6.51 -32.67 -3.33
N PRO A 6 -5.31 -32.73 -3.92
CA PRO A 6 -4.23 -33.60 -3.44
C PRO A 6 -3.90 -33.28 -1.98
N GLU A 7 -3.84 -34.32 -1.14
CA GLU A 7 -3.44 -34.22 0.26
C GLU A 7 -2.08 -33.53 0.37
N GLY A 8 -2.04 -32.36 1.02
CA GLY A 8 -0.84 -31.54 1.21
C GLY A 8 -0.84 -30.21 0.45
N ALA A 9 -1.88 -29.89 -0.33
CA ALA A 9 -2.05 -28.53 -0.82
C ALA A 9 -2.26 -27.55 0.37
N PRO A 10 -1.44 -26.49 0.52
CA PRO A 10 -1.71 -25.48 1.51
C PRO A 10 -3.12 -24.91 1.29
N PRO A 11 -3.90 -24.64 2.35
CA PRO A 11 -5.25 -24.14 2.19
C PRO A 11 -5.21 -22.87 1.35
N GLN A 12 -5.92 -22.89 0.21
CA GLN A 12 -6.07 -21.68 -0.60
C GLN A 12 -6.79 -20.64 0.25
N PRO A 13 -6.24 -19.42 0.42
CA PRO A 13 -6.91 -18.38 1.17
C PRO A 13 -8.31 -18.17 0.59
N PRO A 14 -9.34 -18.01 1.44
CA PRO A 14 -10.67 -17.63 1.02
C PRO A 14 -10.62 -16.53 -0.06
N PRO A 15 -11.42 -16.59 -1.13
CA PRO A 15 -11.51 -15.51 -2.11
C PRO A 15 -11.92 -14.21 -1.39
N GLY A 16 -10.95 -13.31 -1.16
CA GLY A 16 -11.11 -12.13 -0.30
C GLY A 16 -9.91 -11.90 0.63
N ASP A 17 -9.16 -12.95 0.98
CA ASP A 17 -7.94 -12.89 1.78
C ASP A 17 -6.70 -12.64 0.90
N GLN A 18 -6.79 -11.63 0.03
CA GLN A 18 -5.58 -10.91 -0.36
C GLN A 18 -5.43 -9.77 0.65
N PRO A 19 -4.66 -9.94 1.74
CA PRO A 19 -4.51 -8.89 2.77
C PRO A 19 -4.01 -7.55 2.20
N CYS A 20 -3.52 -7.56 0.97
CA CYS A 20 -2.94 -6.43 0.25
C CYS A 20 -3.84 -5.79 -0.82
N ALA A 21 -5.10 -6.20 -0.96
CA ALA A 21 -6.00 -5.69 -1.98
C ALA A 21 -7.36 -5.25 -1.40
N PRO A 22 -7.93 -4.15 -1.89
CA PRO A 22 -7.39 -3.20 -2.88
C PRO A 22 -6.35 -2.23 -2.26
N PRO A 23 -5.46 -1.63 -3.07
CA PRO A 23 -4.47 -0.67 -2.58
C PRO A 23 -5.15 0.53 -1.89
N PRO A 24 -4.55 1.09 -0.83
CA PRO A 24 -5.12 2.22 -0.13
C PRO A 24 -5.21 3.45 -1.06
N ARG A 25 -6.28 4.22 -0.89
CA ARG A 25 -6.47 5.51 -1.58
C ARG A 25 -5.49 6.51 -1.01
N ALA A 26 -4.90 7.34 -1.86
CA ALA A 26 -3.96 8.38 -1.45
C ALA A 26 -4.45 9.78 -1.83
N ILE A 27 -4.33 10.73 -0.90
CA ILE A 27 -4.45 12.17 -1.17
C ILE A 27 -3.07 12.77 -1.01
N VAL A 28 -2.57 13.44 -2.06
CA VAL A 28 -1.18 13.92 -2.14
C VAL A 28 -1.15 15.45 -2.12
N GLY A 29 -0.22 16.00 -1.34
CA GLY A 29 0.10 17.42 -1.28
C GLY A 29 1.55 17.69 -1.68
N SER A 30 1.84 18.87 -2.21
CA SER A 30 3.19 19.28 -2.60
C SER A 30 3.41 20.77 -2.50
N ALA A 31 4.61 21.15 -2.08
CA ALA A 31 5.13 22.50 -2.16
C ALA A 31 6.66 22.44 -2.37
N PRO A 32 7.34 23.52 -2.78
CA PRO A 32 8.80 23.55 -2.83
C PRO A 32 9.41 23.11 -1.48
N GLY A 33 10.31 22.13 -1.52
CA GLY A 33 10.93 21.57 -0.32
C GLY A 33 10.02 20.67 0.53
N PHE A 34 8.82 20.29 0.04
CA PHE A 34 7.85 19.51 0.83
C PHE A 34 6.99 18.56 -0.02
N ARG A 35 6.76 17.37 0.52
CA ARG A 35 5.77 16.41 0.01
C ARG A 35 4.98 15.79 1.14
N SER A 36 3.69 15.59 0.92
CA SER A 36 2.84 14.85 1.84
C SER A 36 1.91 13.90 1.12
N ALA A 37 1.55 12.81 1.79
CA ALA A 37 0.52 11.91 1.34
C ALA A 37 -0.25 11.33 2.53
N THR A 38 -1.58 11.29 2.41
CA THR A 38 -2.46 10.60 3.35
C THR A 38 -3.03 9.38 2.66
N TYR A 39 -2.82 8.21 3.24
CA TYR A 39 -3.29 6.93 2.74
C TYR A 39 -4.45 6.44 3.58
N THR A 40 -5.46 5.84 2.95
CA THR A 40 -6.63 5.29 3.62
C THR A 40 -6.97 3.94 3.01
N SER A 41 -7.08 2.89 3.83
CA SER A 41 -7.50 1.57 3.39
C SER A 41 -8.90 1.62 2.78
N ALA A 42 -9.25 0.66 1.93
CA ALA A 42 -10.55 0.68 1.27
C ALA A 42 -11.74 0.48 2.20
N ASP A 43 -11.54 -0.21 3.32
CA ASP A 43 -12.52 -0.32 4.41
C ASP A 43 -12.51 0.88 5.38
N ALA A 44 -11.65 1.88 5.10
CA ALA A 44 -11.44 3.10 5.89
C ALA A 44 -11.02 2.89 7.35
N ARG A 45 -10.62 1.67 7.74
CA ARG A 45 -10.22 1.37 9.13
C ARG A 45 -8.78 1.80 9.43
N ILE A 46 -7.92 1.87 8.42
CA ILE A 46 -6.52 2.26 8.55
C ILE A 46 -6.31 3.55 7.77
N GLN A 47 -5.78 4.56 8.47
CA GLN A 47 -5.36 5.80 7.86
C GLN A 47 -4.01 6.20 8.43
N PHE A 48 -3.09 6.59 7.56
CA PHE A 48 -1.80 7.14 7.96
C PHE A 48 -1.38 8.26 7.02
N ALA A 49 -0.56 9.16 7.55
CA ALA A 49 -0.05 10.30 6.80
C ALA A 49 1.48 10.30 6.85
N VAL A 50 2.08 10.68 5.74
CA VAL A 50 3.53 10.87 5.60
C VAL A 50 3.76 12.30 5.14
N SER A 51 4.71 12.96 5.79
CA SER A 51 5.19 14.30 5.43
C SER A 51 6.71 14.28 5.35
N ILE A 52 7.26 14.78 4.25
CA ILE A 52 8.68 14.74 3.95
C ILE A 52 9.13 16.16 3.62
N THR A 53 10.11 16.65 4.39
CA THR A 53 10.86 17.86 4.04
C THR A 53 12.01 17.46 3.11
N LEU A 54 12.16 18.19 2.02
CA LEU A 54 13.06 17.85 0.92
C LEU A 54 14.14 18.93 0.80
N SER A 55 15.39 18.49 0.65
CA SER A 55 16.51 19.34 0.21
C SER A 55 16.62 19.40 -1.32
N ILE A 56 15.77 18.68 -2.03
CA ILE A 56 15.73 18.55 -3.49
C ILE A 56 14.38 19.05 -4.05
N ASP A 57 14.29 19.17 -5.37
CA ASP A 57 13.05 19.55 -6.06
C ASP A 57 11.90 18.59 -5.69
N ASN A 58 10.75 19.14 -5.30
CA ASN A 58 9.54 18.39 -4.94
C ASN A 58 8.85 17.67 -6.12
N LYS A 59 9.33 17.92 -7.34
CA LYS A 59 8.94 17.25 -8.59
C LYS A 59 9.93 16.16 -9.03
N ASP A 60 10.96 15.87 -8.24
CA ASP A 60 11.88 14.76 -8.54
C ASP A 60 11.08 13.43 -8.59
N PRO A 61 11.13 12.69 -9.72
CA PRO A 61 10.31 11.49 -9.93
C PRO A 61 10.64 10.36 -8.93
N ARG A 62 11.84 10.38 -8.32
CA ARG A 62 12.20 9.41 -7.28
C ARG A 62 11.34 9.54 -6.03
N ILE A 63 10.86 10.75 -5.74
CA ILE A 63 9.99 11.02 -4.58
C ILE A 63 8.60 10.46 -4.81
N GLU A 64 8.07 10.60 -6.03
CA GLU A 64 6.76 10.04 -6.38
C GLU A 64 6.78 8.51 -6.33
N GLY A 65 7.86 7.88 -6.83
CA GLY A 65 8.07 6.44 -6.71
C GLY A 65 8.07 5.98 -5.24
N ALA A 66 8.85 6.65 -4.40
CA ALA A 66 8.94 6.33 -2.97
C ALA A 66 7.60 6.44 -2.24
N LEU A 67 6.83 7.52 -2.46
CA LEU A 67 5.51 7.67 -1.86
C LEU A 67 4.53 6.58 -2.34
N ARG A 68 4.54 6.22 -3.62
CA ARG A 68 3.67 5.19 -4.17
C ARG A 68 3.91 3.80 -3.55
N ASP A 69 5.16 3.47 -3.22
CA ASP A 69 5.52 2.15 -2.70
C ASP A 69 5.37 2.04 -1.17
N LEU A 70 5.44 3.17 -0.45
CA LEU A 70 5.27 3.28 1.00
C LEU A 70 4.02 2.57 1.57
N PRO A 71 2.81 2.71 0.99
CA PRO A 71 1.65 1.98 1.49
C PRO A 71 1.75 0.46 1.36
N LYS A 72 2.55 -0.08 0.44
CA LYS A 72 2.69 -1.54 0.31
C LYS A 72 3.40 -2.13 1.53
N GLU A 73 4.41 -1.44 2.05
CA GLU A 73 5.17 -1.86 3.23
C GLU A 73 4.35 -1.77 4.53
N LEU A 74 3.51 -0.73 4.65
CA LEU A 74 2.69 -0.52 5.85
C LEU A 74 1.40 -1.33 5.87
N HIS A 75 0.81 -1.60 4.69
CA HIS A 75 -0.43 -2.35 4.59
C HIS A 75 -0.20 -3.87 4.62
N CYS A 76 1.00 -4.33 4.23
CA CYS A 76 1.36 -5.75 4.18
C CYS A 76 2.66 -6.01 4.95
N PRO A 77 2.61 -6.15 6.29
CA PRO A 77 3.75 -6.69 7.01
C PRO A 77 4.01 -8.10 6.47
N ALA A 78 5.27 -8.40 6.12
CA ALA A 78 5.67 -9.74 5.71
C ALA A 78 5.31 -10.73 6.83
N GLY A 79 4.36 -11.61 6.54
CA GLY A 79 4.06 -12.81 7.32
C GLY A 79 4.83 -13.99 6.75
#